data_AF-A0A6A5DTH5-F1
#
_entry.id   AF-A0A6A5DTH5-F1
#
_cell.length_a   1.000
_cell.length_b   1.000
_cell.length_c   1.000
_cell.angle_alpha   90.00
_cell.angle_beta   90.00
_cell.angle_gamma   90.00
#
_symmetry.space_group_name_H-M   'P 1'
#
loop_
_entity.id
_entity.type
_entity.pdbx_description
1 polymer ?
#
loop_
_entity_poly.entity_id
_entity_poly.type
_entity_poly.pdbx_seq_one_letter_code
_entity_poly.pdbx_strand_id
1 'polypeptide(L)'
;MRTSSSVYKEVLVHTKDLSEDPPRMEEVTLSSTTTTNKEVFEWFKWDSIGAACDPKCGSCKCSKCPPGGKEMTLGEERDLEKIKDCLSYVLADKHSGAPTLGCLYPWKVSPAILPDNRRAVEATFKNTEARLAREPLWKAAYGEQIREMVSRGAAIELMEEEIKGWDGPIWYISHLVAPNPHSSSTPVRIVWNSSQEFKGLSLNNLLHKGPDVLNPIRGVLLRFRSRLYAALGDVKKMYNSVWLKDEEVHLHRFLWRDKPEDEIGVFAVVRVNIGDKPAGCIAQVAMRETANLPQFASMAEERRILTEDCYVDDILTSHDDLQTLFRLTEGVEEILKAGGFSLKPWVLTGQSGRIGKPADLSNVRSTDPKTLILPNQMRDEENKALGLGYEPGSDKLRVLTSVNFSKRRGKMRTGLDLRENEIRGSTPDPLTRRMLLSQIAGFYDPIGLASPAKQRGAMLIRESFQEAGRDHSSKDTWDDPLSPRIREAAQSSLSNM
;
A
#
# COMPACT_ATOMS: atom_id res chain seq x y z
N MET A 1 -12.96 22.95 21.86
CA MET A 1 -14.21 23.18 21.09
C MET A 1 -15.36 22.64 21.93
N ARG A 2 -16.30 23.49 22.33
CA ARG A 2 -17.58 23.03 22.90
C ARG A 2 -18.35 22.37 21.76
N THR A 3 -18.65 21.08 21.89
CA THR A 3 -19.39 20.31 20.91
C THR A 3 -20.85 20.75 20.92
N SER A 4 -21.28 21.47 19.89
CA SER A 4 -22.71 21.68 19.63
C SER A 4 -23.33 20.37 19.16
N SER A 5 -24.24 19.83 19.95
CA SER A 5 -25.11 18.72 19.60
C SER A 5 -25.96 19.12 18.39
N SER A 6 -25.77 18.42 17.27
CA SER A 6 -26.66 18.55 16.10
C SER A 6 -27.75 17.50 16.22
N VAL A 7 -29.01 17.92 16.31
CA VAL A 7 -30.17 17.02 16.36
C VAL A 7 -30.63 16.76 14.94
N TYR A 8 -30.53 15.51 14.48
CA TYR A 8 -31.10 15.10 13.20
C TYR A 8 -32.49 14.49 13.45
N LYS A 9 -33.47 14.92 12.66
CA LYS A 9 -34.81 14.35 12.62
C LYS A 9 -34.89 13.43 11.40
N GLU A 10 -35.01 12.13 11.62
CA GLU A 10 -35.38 11.18 10.56
C GLU A 10 -36.90 11.10 10.51
N VAL A 11 -37.47 11.20 9.30
CA VAL A 11 -38.89 10.97 9.03
C VAL A 11 -39.01 9.59 8.40
N LEU A 12 -39.49 8.63 9.17
CA LEU A 12 -39.82 7.30 8.66
C LEU A 12 -41.28 7.30 8.22
N VAL A 13 -41.51 7.06 6.93
CA VAL A 13 -42.86 6.88 6.37
C VAL A 13 -43.08 5.38 6.19
N HIS A 14 -44.01 4.82 6.96
CA HIS A 14 -44.44 3.44 6.79
C HIS A 14 -45.62 3.41 5.82
N THR A 15 -45.41 2.90 4.61
CA THR A 15 -46.50 2.55 3.69
C THR A 15 -46.92 1.11 3.95
N LYS A 16 -48.15 0.89 4.43
CA LYS A 16 -48.82 -0.41 4.40
C LYS A 16 -49.89 -0.38 3.31
N ASP A 17 -49.86 -1.43 2.49
CA ASP A 17 -50.84 -1.82 1.46
C ASP A 17 -51.21 -0.80 0.37
N LEU A 18 -50.83 -1.16 -0.87
CA LEU A 18 -51.17 -0.46 -2.12
C LEU A 18 -52.58 -0.80 -2.64
N SER A 19 -53.47 -1.35 -1.79
CA SER A 19 -54.76 -1.91 -2.24
C SER A 19 -56.00 -1.11 -1.85
N GLU A 20 -55.88 0.04 -1.17
CA GLU A 20 -57.02 0.91 -0.85
C GLU A 20 -56.80 2.34 -1.37
N ASP A 21 -57.83 2.89 -2.03
CA ASP A 21 -57.83 4.21 -2.66
C ASP A 21 -58.93 5.08 -2.03
N PRO A 22 -58.62 6.23 -1.40
CA PRO A 22 -57.29 6.83 -1.25
C PRO A 22 -56.49 6.23 -0.08
N PRO A 23 -55.15 6.18 -0.18
CA PRO A 23 -54.31 5.70 0.92
C PRO A 23 -54.42 6.62 2.13
N ARG A 24 -54.82 6.05 3.28
CA ARG A 24 -54.84 6.76 4.56
C ARG A 24 -53.41 7.02 5.04
N MET A 25 -53.01 8.29 5.07
CA MET A 25 -51.80 8.73 5.79
C MET A 25 -52.09 8.76 7.29
N GLU A 26 -51.58 7.80 8.06
CA GLU A 26 -51.48 7.94 9.52
C GLU A 26 -50.10 7.53 10.08
N GLU A 27 -49.72 8.28 11.13
CA GLU A 27 -48.52 8.26 11.97
C GLU A 27 -47.15 8.57 11.33
N VAL A 28 -46.80 9.85 11.37
CA VAL A 28 -45.42 10.33 11.28
C VAL A 28 -44.74 10.14 12.64
N THR A 29 -43.89 9.12 12.78
CA THR A 29 -43.06 8.96 13.97
C THR A 29 -41.80 9.83 13.86
N LEU A 30 -41.73 10.87 14.68
CA LEU A 30 -40.54 11.73 14.81
C LEU A 30 -39.54 11.08 15.77
N SER A 31 -38.55 10.39 15.22
CA SER A 31 -37.37 9.94 15.98
C SER A 31 -36.30 11.03 15.95
N SER A 32 -35.95 11.59 17.11
CA SER A 32 -34.78 12.46 17.25
C SER A 32 -33.61 11.64 17.79
N THR A 33 -32.55 11.51 17.00
CA THR A 33 -31.36 10.76 17.40
C THR A 33 -30.24 11.73 17.77
N THR A 34 -29.92 11.83 19.06
CA THR A 34 -28.75 12.58 19.54
C THR A 34 -27.55 11.62 19.56
N THR A 35 -26.77 11.56 18.47
CA THR A 35 -25.55 10.73 18.46
C THR A 35 -24.34 11.63 18.69
N THR A 36 -23.91 11.78 19.94
CA THR A 36 -22.60 12.34 20.29
C THR A 36 -21.57 11.22 20.43
N ASN A 37 -21.39 10.39 19.41
CA ASN A 37 -20.22 9.51 19.35
C ASN A 37 -19.23 10.10 18.35
N LYS A 38 -18.29 10.88 18.89
CA LYS A 38 -17.10 11.36 18.17
C LYS A 38 -16.42 10.21 17.40
N GLU A 39 -16.45 9.00 17.96
CA GLU A 39 -15.96 7.76 17.37
C GLU A 39 -16.67 7.36 16.06
N VAL A 40 -17.99 7.61 15.93
CA VAL A 40 -18.73 7.32 14.70
C VAL A 40 -18.35 8.31 13.59
N PHE A 41 -18.16 9.58 13.92
CA PHE A 41 -17.67 10.57 12.95
C PHE A 41 -16.20 10.34 12.57
N GLU A 42 -15.36 9.93 13.52
CA GLU A 42 -14.00 9.48 13.23
C GLU A 42 -14.02 8.23 12.34
N TRP A 43 -14.96 7.29 12.58
CA TRP A 43 -15.16 6.12 11.73
C TRP A 43 -15.55 6.49 10.30
N PHE A 44 -16.52 7.40 10.08
CA PHE A 44 -16.87 7.86 8.72
C PHE A 44 -15.71 8.56 8.01
N LYS A 45 -14.83 9.26 8.75
CA LYS A 45 -13.60 9.81 8.17
C LYS A 45 -12.65 8.70 7.71
N TRP A 46 -12.55 7.61 8.48
CA TRP A 46 -11.70 6.47 8.13
C TRP A 46 -12.27 5.65 6.97
N ASP A 47 -13.59 5.64 6.81
CA ASP A 47 -14.25 4.99 5.66
C ASP A 47 -14.11 5.80 4.36
N SER A 48 -13.74 7.09 4.46
CA SER A 48 -13.58 8.02 3.34
C SER A 48 -12.18 7.98 2.69
N ILE A 49 -11.47 6.84 2.71
CA ILE A 49 -10.11 6.72 2.14
C ILE A 49 -10.12 7.22 0.68
N GLY A 50 -9.39 8.31 0.43
CA GLY A 50 -9.28 8.91 -0.91
C GLY A 50 -10.50 9.71 -1.39
N ALA A 51 -11.52 9.90 -0.54
CA ALA A 51 -12.70 10.73 -0.81
C ALA A 51 -12.76 12.01 0.04
N ALA A 52 -12.04 12.05 1.16
CA ALA A 52 -11.93 13.24 2.00
C ALA A 52 -11.04 14.31 1.34
N CYS A 53 -11.63 15.45 1.00
CA CYS A 53 -10.89 16.65 0.59
C CYS A 53 -10.54 17.47 1.84
N ASP A 54 -9.41 17.16 2.48
CA ASP A 54 -8.93 17.96 3.61
C ASP A 54 -8.41 19.32 3.10
N PRO A 55 -8.95 20.44 3.59
CA PRO A 55 -8.48 21.75 3.16
C PRO A 55 -7.04 22.00 3.63
N LYS A 56 -6.12 22.20 2.69
CA LYS A 56 -4.73 22.56 2.99
C LYS A 56 -4.50 24.06 2.88
N CYS A 57 -3.85 24.62 3.89
CA CYS A 57 -3.52 26.04 3.92
C CYS A 57 -2.25 26.33 3.14
N GLY A 58 -2.39 27.14 2.07
CA GLY A 58 -1.25 27.59 1.28
C GLY A 58 -0.44 28.73 1.91
N SER A 59 -1.05 29.63 2.68
CA SER A 59 -0.33 30.79 3.26
C SER A 59 -0.88 31.29 4.60
N CYS A 60 -2.18 31.09 4.86
CA CYS A 60 -2.85 31.64 6.05
C CYS A 60 -2.53 30.93 7.39
N LYS A 61 -1.89 29.74 7.38
CA LYS A 61 -1.71 28.84 8.55
C LYS A 61 -2.99 28.59 9.38
N CYS A 62 -4.17 28.80 8.79
CA CYS A 62 -5.43 28.91 9.53
C CYS A 62 -6.17 27.58 9.70
N SER A 63 -5.74 26.52 9.01
CA SER A 63 -6.36 25.18 8.90
C SER A 63 -7.87 25.19 8.61
N LYS A 64 -8.37 26.27 8.01
CA LYS A 64 -9.79 26.53 7.70
C LYS A 64 -9.96 27.05 6.27
N CYS A 65 -8.99 26.81 5.39
CA CYS A 65 -9.16 27.17 3.99
C CYS A 65 -10.39 26.45 3.40
N PRO A 66 -11.05 27.03 2.40
CA PRO A 66 -12.08 26.30 1.67
C PRO A 66 -11.47 25.04 1.03
N PRO A 67 -12.20 23.91 0.99
CA PRO A 67 -11.84 22.75 0.17
C PRO A 67 -11.63 23.17 -1.29
N GLY A 68 -10.64 22.57 -1.97
CA GLY A 68 -10.26 22.97 -3.34
C GLY A 68 -9.22 24.11 -3.42
N GLY A 69 -8.56 24.44 -2.29
CA GLY A 69 -7.37 25.31 -2.26
C GLY A 69 -6.09 24.64 -2.80
N LYS A 70 -4.93 24.94 -2.22
CA LYS A 70 -3.66 24.29 -2.60
C LYS A 70 -3.69 22.78 -2.29
N GLU A 71 -3.05 21.96 -3.12
CA GLU A 71 -2.89 20.50 -2.91
C GLU A 71 -1.78 20.14 -1.89
N MET A 72 -0.91 21.10 -1.57
CA MET A 72 0.20 20.95 -0.64
C MET A 72 0.31 22.17 0.28
N THR A 73 0.81 21.95 1.49
CA THR A 73 1.26 23.02 2.39
C THR A 73 2.61 23.59 1.93
N LEU A 74 2.99 24.78 2.39
CA LEU A 74 4.32 25.34 2.06
C LEU A 74 5.49 24.46 2.53
N GLY A 75 5.32 23.76 3.65
CA GLY A 75 6.33 22.82 4.14
C GLY A 75 6.49 21.62 3.22
N GLU A 76 5.36 21.08 2.73
CA GLU A 76 5.33 20.02 1.73
C GLU A 76 5.95 20.46 0.39
N GLU A 77 5.65 21.67 -0.09
CA GLU A 77 6.25 22.22 -1.31
C GLU A 77 7.78 22.33 -1.18
N ARG A 78 8.29 22.84 -0.05
CA ARG A 78 9.73 22.94 0.23
C ARG A 78 10.41 21.57 0.34
N ASP A 79 9.78 20.63 1.04
CA ASP A 79 10.29 19.26 1.15
C ASP A 79 10.35 18.59 -0.23
N LEU A 80 9.36 18.84 -1.10
CA LEU A 80 9.35 18.34 -2.48
C LEU A 80 10.47 18.95 -3.34
N GLU A 81 10.64 20.27 -3.28
CA GLU A 81 11.72 20.97 -3.98
C GLU A 81 13.08 20.43 -3.52
N LYS A 82 13.27 20.23 -2.21
CA LYS A 82 14.48 19.64 -1.67
C LYS A 82 14.74 18.22 -2.20
N ILE A 83 13.70 17.41 -2.36
CA ILE A 83 13.82 16.06 -2.95
C ILE A 83 14.19 16.14 -4.43
N LYS A 84 13.60 17.08 -5.18
CA LYS A 84 13.93 17.28 -6.60
C LYS A 84 15.38 17.72 -6.78
N ASP A 85 15.86 18.63 -5.96
CA ASP A 85 17.28 19.08 -5.97
C ASP A 85 18.26 17.94 -5.68
N CYS A 86 17.81 16.93 -4.94
CA CYS A 86 18.60 15.75 -4.61
C CYS A 86 18.64 14.70 -5.74
N LEU A 87 17.75 14.80 -6.73
CA LEU A 87 17.70 13.92 -7.89
C LEU A 87 18.51 14.49 -9.06
N SER A 88 19.22 13.63 -9.77
CA SER A 88 20.00 14.03 -10.95
C SER A 88 20.00 12.93 -11.99
N TYR A 89 19.86 13.32 -13.26
CA TYR A 89 20.02 12.42 -14.40
C TYR A 89 21.50 12.17 -14.68
N VAL A 90 21.92 10.92 -14.64
CA VAL A 90 23.30 10.48 -14.79
C VAL A 90 23.39 9.65 -16.06
N LEU A 91 24.20 10.09 -17.03
CA LEU A 91 24.33 9.39 -18.32
C LEU A 91 25.09 8.07 -18.19
N ALA A 92 26.14 8.06 -17.36
CA ALA A 92 26.88 6.88 -16.94
C ALA A 92 27.72 7.24 -15.72
N ASP A 93 27.96 6.26 -14.85
CA ASP A 93 28.86 6.36 -13.72
C ASP A 93 29.51 4.98 -13.43
N LYS A 94 30.22 4.87 -12.31
CA LYS A 94 30.85 3.61 -11.89
C LYS A 94 29.85 2.50 -11.56
N HIS A 95 28.59 2.86 -11.33
CA HIS A 95 27.52 1.94 -10.95
C HIS A 95 26.74 1.43 -12.18
N SER A 96 26.58 2.26 -13.21
CA SER A 96 25.86 1.94 -14.44
C SER A 96 26.48 2.61 -15.67
N GLY A 97 26.77 1.80 -16.70
CA GLY A 97 27.16 2.31 -18.03
C GLY A 97 25.99 2.83 -18.88
N ALA A 98 24.75 2.69 -18.39
CA ALA A 98 23.54 3.21 -19.03
C ALA A 98 22.95 4.40 -18.25
N PRO A 99 22.18 5.28 -18.91
CA PRO A 99 21.56 6.41 -18.23
C PRO A 99 20.59 6.00 -17.13
N THR A 100 20.67 6.66 -15.99
CA THR A 100 19.83 6.38 -14.81
C THR A 100 19.60 7.64 -13.98
N LEU A 101 18.71 7.57 -12.99
CA LEU A 101 18.60 8.60 -11.96
C LEU A 101 19.45 8.27 -10.73
N GLY A 102 20.30 9.22 -10.34
CA GLY A 102 21.04 9.22 -9.08
C GLY A 102 20.39 10.14 -8.04
N CYS A 103 20.53 9.79 -6.77
CA CYS A 103 19.86 10.46 -5.65
C CYS A 103 20.83 10.67 -4.48
N LEU A 104 20.89 11.91 -3.99
CA LEU A 104 21.30 12.21 -2.61
C LEU A 104 20.09 12.10 -1.68
N TYR A 105 20.27 11.89 -0.39
CA TYR A 105 19.14 11.92 0.53
C TYR A 105 18.82 13.35 0.98
N PRO A 106 17.54 13.68 1.21
CA PRO A 106 17.13 15.01 1.63
C PRO A 106 17.36 15.19 3.14
N TRP A 107 18.61 15.41 3.52
CA TRP A 107 19.04 15.61 4.90
C TRP A 107 18.55 16.95 5.49
N LYS A 108 17.96 16.90 6.69
CA LYS A 108 17.58 18.07 7.50
C LYS A 108 18.78 18.72 8.19
N VAL A 109 19.74 17.87 8.56
CA VAL A 109 20.98 18.23 9.25
C VAL A 109 22.08 17.33 8.69
N SER A 110 23.33 17.79 8.78
CA SER A 110 24.47 17.04 8.25
C SER A 110 24.53 15.63 8.87
N PRO A 111 24.70 14.56 8.06
CA PRO A 111 24.86 13.20 8.57
C PRO A 111 26.15 12.99 9.38
N ALA A 112 27.08 13.96 9.39
CA ALA A 112 28.28 13.93 10.21
C ALA A 112 28.01 13.85 11.73
N ILE A 113 26.78 14.14 12.18
CA ILE A 113 26.40 13.99 13.59
C ILE A 113 26.10 12.53 13.99
N LEU A 114 25.95 11.63 13.02
CA LEU A 114 25.58 10.24 13.28
C LEU A 114 26.74 9.51 13.98
N PRO A 115 26.52 8.96 15.18
CA PRO A 115 27.54 8.16 15.86
C PRO A 115 27.63 6.76 15.23
N ASP A 116 28.75 6.06 15.44
CA ASP A 116 28.87 4.65 15.07
C ASP A 116 27.85 3.79 15.85
N ASN A 117 26.86 3.26 15.12
CA ASN A 117 25.80 2.41 15.64
C ASN A 117 26.01 0.91 15.35
N ARG A 118 27.16 0.50 14.81
CA ARG A 118 27.43 -0.87 14.36
C ARG A 118 27.07 -1.92 15.40
N ARG A 119 27.50 -1.73 16.64
CA ARG A 119 27.23 -2.69 17.75
C ARG A 119 25.74 -2.91 18.00
N ALA A 120 24.94 -1.85 17.91
CA ALA A 120 23.50 -1.93 18.11
C ALA A 120 22.82 -2.68 16.94
N VAL A 121 23.28 -2.45 15.71
CA VAL A 121 22.76 -3.16 14.53
C VAL A 121 23.20 -4.62 14.53
N GLU A 122 24.43 -4.93 14.94
CA GLU A 122 24.93 -6.30 15.07
C GLU A 122 24.12 -7.11 16.10
N ALA A 123 23.76 -6.49 17.23
CA ALA A 123 22.87 -7.12 18.21
C ALA A 123 21.50 -7.44 17.61
N THR A 124 20.90 -6.50 16.85
CA THR A 124 19.63 -6.74 16.12
C THR A 124 19.76 -7.87 15.10
N PHE A 125 20.87 -7.91 14.36
CA PHE A 125 21.14 -8.93 13.36
C PHE A 125 21.26 -10.32 14.00
N LYS A 126 22.08 -10.48 15.05
CA LYS A 126 22.23 -11.74 15.80
C LYS A 126 20.92 -12.22 16.42
N ASN A 127 20.09 -11.31 16.93
CA ASN A 127 18.76 -11.65 17.43
C ASN A 127 17.84 -12.17 16.31
N THR A 128 17.90 -11.55 15.12
CA THR A 128 17.14 -11.99 13.95
C THR A 128 17.61 -13.37 13.49
N GLU A 129 18.91 -13.61 13.44
CA GLU A 129 19.52 -14.89 13.10
C GLU A 129 19.09 -16.00 14.08
N ALA A 130 19.18 -15.74 15.40
CA ALA A 130 18.79 -16.69 16.43
C ALA A 130 17.29 -17.03 16.37
N ARG A 131 16.44 -16.06 16.02
CA ARG A 131 15.00 -16.29 15.80
C ARG A 131 14.76 -17.18 14.59
N LEU A 132 15.39 -16.87 13.46
CA LEU A 132 15.24 -17.63 12.21
C LEU A 132 15.87 -19.01 12.26
N ALA A 133 16.83 -19.26 13.15
CA ALA A 133 17.38 -20.60 13.37
C ALA A 133 16.29 -21.62 13.75
N ARG A 134 15.19 -21.17 14.37
CA ARG A 134 14.04 -22.00 14.73
C ARG A 134 13.05 -22.20 13.56
N GLU A 135 13.25 -21.49 12.45
CA GLU A 135 12.32 -21.42 11.31
C GLU A 135 13.07 -21.60 9.97
N PRO A 136 13.52 -22.83 9.63
CA PRO A 136 14.46 -23.08 8.53
C PRO A 136 13.99 -22.58 7.15
N LEU A 137 12.70 -22.71 6.85
CA LEU A 137 12.14 -22.23 5.59
C LEU A 137 12.23 -20.70 5.47
N TRP A 138 11.98 -19.97 6.55
CA TRP A 138 12.06 -18.51 6.55
C TRP A 138 13.52 -18.05 6.53
N LYS A 139 14.43 -18.76 7.21
CA LYS A 139 15.87 -18.52 7.13
C LYS A 139 16.38 -18.63 5.69
N ALA A 140 16.00 -19.69 4.98
CA ALA A 140 16.40 -19.91 3.58
C ALA A 140 15.85 -18.80 2.66
N ALA A 141 14.55 -18.48 2.76
CA ALA A 141 13.91 -17.44 1.96
C ALA A 141 14.46 -16.02 2.24
N TYR A 142 14.93 -15.78 3.47
CA TYR A 142 15.56 -14.53 3.87
C TYR A 142 16.97 -14.40 3.30
N GLY A 143 17.81 -15.44 3.41
CA GLY A 143 19.14 -15.43 2.80
C GLY A 143 19.10 -15.32 1.27
N GLU A 144 18.12 -15.97 0.63
CA GLU A 144 17.94 -15.87 -0.82
C GLU A 144 17.59 -14.44 -1.26
N GLN A 145 16.81 -13.69 -0.48
CA GLN A 145 16.51 -12.29 -0.80
C GLN A 145 17.74 -11.38 -0.70
N ILE A 146 18.63 -11.61 0.27
CA ILE A 146 19.87 -10.85 0.35
C ILE A 146 20.75 -11.16 -0.86
N ARG A 147 20.93 -12.45 -1.20
CA ARG A 147 21.70 -12.87 -2.37
C ARG A 147 21.12 -12.32 -3.68
N GLU A 148 19.80 -12.34 -3.84
CA GLU A 148 19.10 -11.75 -4.99
C GLU A 148 19.30 -10.24 -5.09
N MET A 149 19.29 -9.55 -3.95
CA MET A 149 19.53 -8.11 -3.90
C MET A 149 20.97 -7.77 -4.30
N VAL A 150 21.95 -8.57 -3.85
CA VAL A 150 23.36 -8.41 -4.22
C VAL A 150 23.59 -8.76 -5.70
N SER A 151 23.04 -9.87 -6.19
CA SER A 151 23.21 -10.29 -7.59
C SER A 151 22.60 -9.31 -8.61
N ARG A 152 21.51 -8.62 -8.24
CA ARG A 152 20.92 -7.53 -9.03
C ARG A 152 21.72 -6.23 -8.96
N GLY A 153 22.72 -6.12 -8.07
CA GLY A 153 23.46 -4.88 -7.83
C GLY A 153 22.63 -3.81 -7.10
N ALA A 154 21.60 -4.21 -6.35
CA ALA A 154 20.88 -3.30 -5.45
C ALA A 154 21.59 -3.12 -4.10
N ALA A 155 22.47 -4.05 -3.76
CA ALA A 155 23.43 -3.96 -2.67
C ALA A 155 24.78 -4.54 -3.10
N ILE A 156 25.84 -4.14 -2.41
CA ILE A 156 27.20 -4.65 -2.63
C ILE A 156 27.83 -5.05 -1.30
N GLU A 157 28.72 -6.02 -1.32
CA GLU A 157 29.66 -6.25 -0.21
C GLU A 157 30.76 -5.18 -0.29
N LEU A 158 31.10 -4.57 0.84
CA LEU A 158 32.17 -3.58 0.91
C LEU A 158 33.48 -4.28 1.27
N MET A 159 34.51 -4.03 0.47
CA MET A 159 35.85 -4.55 0.70
C MET A 159 36.52 -3.81 1.87
N GLU A 160 37.50 -4.46 2.51
CA GLU A 160 38.18 -3.88 3.67
C GLU A 160 38.89 -2.56 3.33
N GLU A 161 39.42 -2.45 2.12
CA GLU A 161 40.05 -1.23 1.58
C GLU A 161 39.04 -0.09 1.43
N GLU A 162 37.83 -0.36 0.94
CA GLU A 162 36.76 0.64 0.80
C GLU A 162 36.27 1.11 2.18
N ILE A 163 36.18 0.19 3.14
CA ILE A 163 35.80 0.51 4.51
C ILE A 163 36.85 1.39 5.18
N LYS A 164 38.14 1.07 5.03
CA LYS A 164 39.26 1.82 5.62
C LYS A 164 39.54 3.14 4.91
N GLY A 165 39.30 3.20 3.60
CA GLY A 165 39.52 4.39 2.78
C GLY A 165 38.44 5.47 2.93
N TRP A 166 37.31 5.15 3.56
CA TRP A 166 36.22 6.09 3.78
C TRP A 166 36.42 6.94 5.03
N ASP A 167 36.46 8.26 4.86
CA ASP A 167 36.60 9.27 5.92
C ASP A 167 35.30 10.02 6.25
N GLY A 168 34.24 9.79 5.47
CA GLY A 168 32.94 10.40 5.65
C GLY A 168 32.08 9.75 6.76
N PRO A 169 30.84 10.23 6.93
CA PRO A 169 29.94 9.67 7.95
C PRO A 169 29.54 8.23 7.62
N ILE A 170 29.29 7.44 8.66
CA ILE A 170 28.93 6.02 8.56
C ILE A 170 27.67 5.75 9.35
N TRP A 171 26.75 4.99 8.76
CA TRP A 171 25.58 4.50 9.46
C TRP A 171 25.20 3.10 9.00
N TYR A 172 24.79 2.26 9.97
CA TYR A 172 24.30 0.92 9.70
C TYR A 172 22.77 0.88 9.85
N ILE A 173 22.10 0.24 8.89
CA ILE A 173 20.66 0.00 8.88
C ILE A 173 20.44 -1.46 9.26
N SER A 174 19.61 -1.70 10.28
CA SER A 174 19.20 -3.05 10.61
C SER A 174 18.11 -3.53 9.67
N HIS A 175 18.05 -4.84 9.48
CA HIS A 175 17.05 -5.48 8.64
C HIS A 175 16.39 -6.60 9.41
N LEU A 176 15.08 -6.71 9.22
CA LEU A 176 14.20 -7.61 9.93
C LEU A 176 13.43 -8.48 8.93
N VAL A 177 12.89 -9.58 9.44
CA VAL A 177 12.06 -10.49 8.65
C VAL A 177 10.59 -10.26 8.92
N ALA A 178 9.82 -10.02 7.85
CA ALA A 178 8.37 -9.99 7.85
C ALA A 178 7.82 -11.14 6.99
N PRO A 179 7.22 -12.18 7.59
CA PRO A 179 6.54 -13.23 6.84
C PRO A 179 5.37 -12.64 6.03
N ASN A 180 5.27 -13.05 4.76
CA ASN A 180 4.14 -12.75 3.88
C ASN A 180 3.55 -14.05 3.28
N PRO A 181 2.84 -14.82 4.10
CA PRO A 181 2.36 -16.17 3.76
C PRO A 181 1.35 -16.18 2.60
N HIS A 182 0.67 -15.06 2.33
CA HIS A 182 -0.28 -14.95 1.21
C HIS A 182 0.40 -14.75 -0.15
N SER A 183 1.71 -14.54 -0.18
CA SER A 183 2.46 -14.43 -1.43
C SER A 183 3.12 -15.76 -1.77
N SER A 184 2.71 -16.35 -2.89
CA SER A 184 3.36 -17.53 -3.47
C SER A 184 4.80 -17.23 -3.89
N SER A 185 5.06 -16.04 -4.44
CA SER A 185 6.36 -15.66 -5.00
C SER A 185 7.31 -15.00 -3.99
N THR A 186 6.80 -14.47 -2.88
CA THR A 186 7.61 -13.75 -1.88
C THR A 186 7.07 -14.02 -0.48
N PRO A 187 7.24 -15.26 0.01
CA PRO A 187 6.67 -15.71 1.29
C PRO A 187 7.29 -15.01 2.51
N VAL A 188 8.41 -14.32 2.32
CA VAL A 188 9.12 -13.52 3.32
C VAL A 188 9.53 -12.20 2.68
N ARG A 189 9.49 -11.10 3.43
CA ARG A 189 10.04 -9.80 3.01
C ARG A 189 11.10 -9.33 4.00
N ILE A 190 12.21 -8.82 3.47
CA ILE A 190 13.16 -8.03 4.24
C ILE A 190 12.53 -6.67 4.55
N VAL A 191 12.59 -6.25 5.81
CA VAL A 191 12.15 -4.94 6.28
C VAL A 191 13.35 -4.20 6.82
N TRP A 192 13.77 -3.15 6.12
CA TRP A 192 14.82 -2.26 6.61
C TRP A 192 14.25 -1.34 7.68
N ASN A 193 14.97 -1.23 8.79
CA ASN A 193 14.55 -0.45 9.95
C ASN A 193 15.43 0.79 10.10
N SER A 194 15.24 1.74 9.19
CA SER A 194 15.87 3.08 9.21
C SER A 194 15.36 3.98 10.34
N SER A 195 14.39 3.49 11.11
CA SER A 195 13.89 4.12 12.34
C SER A 195 14.55 3.55 13.60
N GLN A 196 15.46 2.57 13.51
CA GLN A 196 16.19 2.10 14.69
C GLN A 196 16.97 3.27 15.30
N GLU A 197 16.62 3.62 16.54
CA GLU A 197 17.28 4.68 17.27
C GLU A 197 18.55 4.18 17.94
N PHE A 198 19.58 5.01 17.92
CA PHE A 198 20.81 4.85 18.69
C PHE A 198 21.27 6.20 19.19
N LYS A 199 21.46 6.33 20.52
CA LYS A 199 21.78 7.59 21.20
C LYS A 199 20.83 8.75 20.83
N GLY A 200 19.53 8.46 20.71
CA GLY A 200 18.48 9.43 20.39
C GLY A 200 18.40 9.85 18.92
N LEU A 201 19.20 9.24 18.03
CA LEU A 201 19.21 9.52 16.59
C LEU A 201 18.79 8.28 15.80
N SER A 202 18.06 8.49 14.71
CA SER A 202 17.81 7.47 13.67
C SER A 202 17.91 8.13 12.30
N LEU A 203 18.17 7.33 11.26
CA LEU A 203 18.26 7.81 9.89
C LEU A 203 16.99 8.59 9.49
N ASN A 204 15.82 8.01 9.76
CA ASN A 204 14.52 8.63 9.44
C ASN A 204 14.23 9.93 10.22
N ASN A 205 14.82 10.13 11.40
CA ASN A 205 14.66 11.38 12.14
C ASN A 205 15.37 12.54 11.42
N LEU A 206 16.49 12.27 10.75
CA LEU A 206 17.32 13.27 10.07
C LEU A 206 16.90 13.56 8.63
N LEU A 207 15.94 12.83 8.08
CA LEU A 207 15.48 12.99 6.69
C LEU A 207 14.17 13.79 6.60
N HIS A 208 14.07 14.64 5.58
CA HIS A 208 12.79 15.16 5.09
C HIS A 208 11.94 13.99 4.57
N LYS A 209 10.62 14.09 4.71
CA LYS A 209 9.71 13.02 4.23
C LYS A 209 9.38 13.22 2.75
N GLY A 210 9.25 14.46 2.33
CA GLY A 210 8.50 14.77 1.11
C GLY A 210 6.99 14.71 1.36
N PRO A 211 6.20 15.38 0.51
CA PRO A 211 4.76 15.23 0.51
C PRO A 211 4.34 13.84 0.05
N ASP A 212 3.10 13.50 0.37
CA ASP A 212 2.41 12.43 -0.33
C ASP A 212 2.06 12.91 -1.75
N VAL A 213 2.79 12.41 -2.73
CA VAL A 213 2.65 12.77 -4.16
C VAL A 213 1.80 11.75 -4.93
N LEU A 214 1.14 10.82 -4.22
CA LEU A 214 0.30 9.79 -4.81
C LEU A 214 -0.89 10.40 -5.54
N ASN A 215 -1.22 9.81 -6.68
CA ASN A 215 -2.50 10.07 -7.31
C ASN A 215 -3.62 9.50 -6.43
N PRO A 216 -4.77 10.19 -6.30
CA PRO A 216 -5.92 9.62 -5.60
C PRO A 216 -6.31 8.28 -6.22
N ILE A 217 -6.28 7.20 -5.42
CA ILE A 217 -6.58 5.84 -5.87
C ILE A 217 -7.91 5.74 -6.61
N ARG A 218 -8.92 6.50 -6.13
CA ARG A 218 -10.23 6.61 -6.77
C ARG A 218 -10.13 7.20 -8.18
N GLY A 219 -9.31 8.23 -8.36
CA GLY A 219 -9.09 8.88 -9.66
C GLY A 219 -8.41 7.94 -10.65
N VAL A 220 -7.38 7.21 -10.20
CA VAL A 220 -6.69 6.20 -11.02
C VAL A 220 -7.66 5.11 -11.48
N LEU A 221 -8.42 4.52 -10.54
CA LEU A 221 -9.41 3.48 -10.85
C LEU A 221 -10.54 3.96 -11.77
N LEU A 222 -10.99 5.22 -11.65
CA LEU A 222 -12.02 5.77 -12.53
C LEU A 222 -11.50 5.99 -13.95
N ARG A 223 -10.27 6.52 -14.11
CA ARG A 223 -9.63 6.66 -15.44
C ARG A 223 -9.36 5.31 -16.09
N PHE A 224 -8.88 4.35 -15.33
CA PHE A 224 -8.71 2.96 -15.76
C PHE A 224 -10.00 2.33 -16.32
N ARG A 225 -11.16 2.72 -15.78
CA ARG A 225 -12.48 2.22 -16.20
C ARG A 225 -13.17 3.05 -17.29
N SER A 226 -12.53 4.13 -17.76
CA SER A 226 -13.22 5.13 -18.57
C SER A 226 -13.29 4.80 -20.06
N ARG A 227 -12.56 3.77 -20.53
CA ARG A 227 -12.40 3.43 -21.95
C ARG A 227 -12.62 1.93 -22.21
N LEU A 228 -12.69 1.56 -23.49
CA LEU A 228 -13.04 0.20 -23.94
C LEU A 228 -11.97 -0.88 -23.68
N TYR A 229 -10.69 -0.53 -23.69
CA TYR A 229 -9.58 -1.47 -23.48
C TYR A 229 -8.68 -0.96 -22.37
N ALA A 230 -8.23 -1.86 -21.50
CA ALA A 230 -7.48 -1.54 -20.30
C ALA A 230 -6.09 -2.21 -20.29
N ALA A 231 -5.13 -1.54 -19.64
CA ALA A 231 -3.77 -2.01 -19.45
C ALA A 231 -3.35 -1.84 -17.99
N LEU A 232 -2.74 -2.89 -17.41
CA LEU A 232 -2.10 -2.82 -16.10
C LEU A 232 -0.61 -3.10 -16.23
N GLY A 233 0.18 -2.15 -15.75
CA GLY A 233 1.63 -2.22 -15.61
C GLY A 233 2.03 -2.30 -14.15
N ASP A 234 3.19 -2.88 -13.88
CA ASP A 234 3.75 -3.06 -12.54
C ASP A 234 5.26 -2.85 -12.63
N VAL A 235 5.73 -1.74 -12.05
CA VAL A 235 7.13 -1.32 -12.07
C VAL A 235 7.93 -2.22 -11.13
N LYS A 236 8.77 -3.06 -11.73
CA LYS A 236 9.59 -4.01 -11.00
C LYS A 236 10.56 -3.27 -10.07
N LYS A 237 10.39 -3.47 -8.76
CA LYS A 237 11.32 -2.98 -7.74
C LYS A 237 11.57 -1.47 -7.89
N MET A 238 10.51 -0.69 -8.07
CA MET A 238 10.53 0.75 -8.35
C MET A 238 11.59 1.54 -7.55
N TYR A 239 11.66 1.35 -6.23
CA TYR A 239 12.65 2.00 -5.37
C TYR A 239 14.10 1.69 -5.78
N ASN A 240 14.40 0.44 -6.15
CA ASN A 240 15.74 0.05 -6.55
C ASN A 240 16.14 0.54 -7.95
N SER A 241 15.23 1.20 -8.68
CA SER A 241 15.54 1.79 -9.99
C SER A 241 16.35 3.08 -9.87
N VAL A 242 16.30 3.74 -8.71
CA VAL A 242 17.03 4.99 -8.43
C VAL A 242 18.32 4.69 -7.68
N TRP A 243 19.47 5.09 -8.23
CA TRP A 243 20.78 4.91 -7.61
C TRP A 243 21.03 5.89 -6.48
N LEU A 244 21.78 5.46 -5.49
CA LEU A 244 22.37 6.36 -4.50
C LEU A 244 23.68 6.91 -5.05
N LYS A 245 23.97 8.18 -4.76
CA LYS A 245 25.32 8.68 -4.95
C LYS A 245 26.26 8.11 -3.89
N ASP A 246 27.55 8.12 -4.18
CA ASP A 246 28.59 7.51 -3.37
C ASP A 246 28.59 7.98 -1.91
N GLU A 247 28.25 9.26 -1.72
CA GLU A 247 28.19 9.90 -0.41
C GLU A 247 27.12 9.29 0.51
N GLU A 248 26.10 8.64 -0.06
CA GLU A 248 25.00 8.03 0.67
C GLU A 248 25.22 6.53 0.94
N VAL A 249 26.08 5.86 0.16
CA VAL A 249 26.29 4.40 0.25
C VAL A 249 26.74 3.99 1.65
N HIS A 250 27.67 4.73 2.24
CA HIS A 250 28.18 4.42 3.59
C HIS A 250 27.24 4.82 4.73
N LEU A 251 26.13 5.50 4.44
CA LEU A 251 25.02 5.77 5.36
C LEU A 251 23.93 4.69 5.31
N HIS A 252 24.03 3.76 4.34
CA HIS A 252 23.13 2.63 4.15
C HIS A 252 23.86 1.29 4.29
N ARG A 253 24.88 1.21 5.16
CA ARG A 253 25.58 -0.05 5.44
C ARG A 253 24.66 -1.03 6.16
N PHE A 254 24.87 -2.32 6.00
CA PHE A 254 24.21 -3.34 6.79
C PHE A 254 25.12 -4.53 7.03
N LEU A 255 24.78 -5.35 8.01
CA LEU A 255 25.57 -6.50 8.42
C LEU A 255 24.93 -7.78 7.91
N TRP A 256 25.73 -8.68 7.34
CA TRP A 256 25.25 -9.94 6.79
C TRP A 256 26.31 -11.04 6.84
N ARG A 257 25.85 -12.29 6.90
CA ARG A 257 26.64 -13.50 6.65
C ARG A 257 25.70 -14.62 6.21
N ASP A 258 26.17 -15.52 5.36
CA ASP A 258 25.36 -16.65 4.89
C ASP A 258 25.25 -17.77 5.93
N LYS A 259 26.35 -18.03 6.67
CA LYS A 259 26.38 -19.07 7.71
C LYS A 259 26.77 -18.49 9.08
N PRO A 260 26.26 -19.07 10.19
CA PRO A 260 26.61 -18.61 11.54
C PRO A 260 28.09 -18.73 11.89
N GLU A 261 28.82 -19.59 11.17
CA GLU A 261 30.26 -19.79 11.34
C GLU A 261 31.09 -18.74 10.59
N ASP A 262 30.50 -18.08 9.60
CA ASP A 262 31.17 -17.05 8.81
C ASP A 262 31.34 -15.77 9.63
N GLU A 263 32.37 -15.00 9.29
CA GLU A 263 32.53 -13.63 9.78
C GLU A 263 31.39 -12.75 9.28
N ILE A 264 30.99 -11.78 10.09
CA ILE A 264 29.94 -10.83 9.71
C ILE A 264 30.54 -9.80 8.74
N GLY A 265 30.17 -9.91 7.47
CA GLY A 265 30.52 -8.97 6.43
C GLY A 265 29.75 -7.64 6.54
N VAL A 266 30.31 -6.61 5.91
CA VAL A 266 29.69 -5.30 5.78
C VAL A 266 29.24 -5.11 4.34
N PHE A 267 27.95 -4.88 4.18
CA PHE A 267 27.34 -4.61 2.89
C PHE A 267 26.80 -3.19 2.88
N ALA A 268 26.45 -2.67 1.71
CA ALA A 268 25.75 -1.40 1.57
C ALA A 268 24.66 -1.49 0.52
N VAL A 269 23.52 -0.87 0.80
CA VAL A 269 22.47 -0.66 -0.20
C VAL A 269 22.91 0.51 -1.09
N VAL A 270 22.89 0.33 -2.42
CA VAL A 270 23.36 1.33 -3.40
C VAL A 270 22.23 1.95 -4.21
N ARG A 271 20.98 1.62 -3.86
CA ARG A 271 19.76 2.16 -4.45
C ARG A 271 18.85 2.73 -3.37
N VAL A 272 17.87 3.55 -3.75
CA VAL A 272 16.87 4.06 -2.80
C VAL A 272 16.22 2.89 -2.05
N ASN A 273 16.27 2.96 -0.72
CA ASN A 273 15.99 1.82 0.13
C ASN A 273 14.58 1.89 0.74
N ILE A 274 13.86 0.78 0.68
CA ILE A 274 12.50 0.69 1.22
C ILE A 274 12.57 0.69 2.75
N GLY A 275 11.88 1.61 3.40
CA GLY A 275 11.92 1.79 4.86
C GLY A 275 12.53 3.13 5.26
N ASP A 276 13.24 3.77 4.34
CA ASP A 276 13.63 5.17 4.52
C ASP A 276 12.43 6.08 4.32
N LYS A 277 12.38 7.11 5.15
CA LYS A 277 11.26 8.05 5.22
C LYS A 277 10.93 8.74 3.89
N PRO A 278 11.89 9.20 3.08
CA PRO A 278 11.60 9.82 1.79
C PRO A 278 11.49 8.84 0.61
N ALA A 279 11.76 7.54 0.78
CA ALA A 279 11.89 6.60 -0.33
C ALA A 279 10.69 6.60 -1.29
N GLY A 280 9.46 6.66 -0.73
CA GLY A 280 8.22 6.71 -1.50
C GLY A 280 8.06 7.98 -2.33
N CYS A 281 8.48 9.13 -1.80
CA CYS A 281 8.44 10.39 -2.52
C CYS A 281 9.55 10.42 -3.59
N ILE A 282 10.78 10.04 -3.22
CA ILE A 282 11.94 9.98 -4.13
C ILE A 282 11.62 9.11 -5.35
N ALA A 283 11.15 7.88 -5.17
CA ALA A 283 10.91 6.97 -6.29
C ALA A 283 9.84 7.49 -7.25
N GLN A 284 8.74 8.06 -6.73
CA GLN A 284 7.67 8.62 -7.56
C GLN A 284 8.09 9.89 -8.30
N VAL A 285 8.81 10.79 -7.61
CA VAL A 285 9.34 12.00 -8.24
C VAL A 285 10.36 11.61 -9.31
N ALA A 286 11.26 10.66 -9.05
CA ALA A 286 12.21 10.15 -10.03
C ALA A 286 11.50 9.62 -11.29
N MET A 287 10.43 8.83 -11.13
CA MET A 287 9.64 8.35 -12.27
C MET A 287 9.01 9.52 -13.07
N ARG A 288 8.46 10.54 -12.39
CA ARG A 288 7.88 11.72 -13.04
C ARG A 288 8.92 12.62 -13.71
N GLU A 289 10.07 12.82 -13.08
CA GLU A 289 11.18 13.59 -13.66
C GLU A 289 11.76 12.87 -14.89
N THR A 290 11.78 11.54 -14.90
CA THR A 290 12.11 10.75 -16.09
C THR A 290 11.14 11.06 -17.25
N ALA A 291 9.83 11.12 -16.95
CA ALA A 291 8.82 11.51 -17.93
C ALA A 291 8.94 12.97 -18.39
N ASN A 292 9.56 13.85 -17.60
CA ASN A 292 9.76 15.25 -17.95
C ASN A 292 11.08 15.52 -18.68
N LEU A 293 11.89 14.50 -18.96
CA LEU A 293 13.12 14.68 -19.72
C LEU A 293 12.81 15.26 -21.12
N PRO A 294 13.62 16.22 -21.63
CA PRO A 294 13.31 16.95 -22.86
C PRO A 294 13.07 16.08 -24.10
N GLN A 295 13.74 14.93 -24.21
CA GLN A 295 13.58 14.01 -25.33
C GLN A 295 12.17 13.42 -25.45
N PHE A 296 11.39 13.42 -24.35
CA PHE A 296 10.03 12.88 -24.33
C PHE A 296 8.96 13.96 -24.48
N ALA A 297 9.34 15.21 -24.81
CA ALA A 297 8.40 16.32 -24.92
C ALA A 297 7.23 16.05 -25.88
N SER A 298 7.45 15.27 -26.95
CA SER A 298 6.41 14.89 -27.92
C SER A 298 5.51 13.72 -27.47
N MET A 299 5.84 13.02 -26.40
CA MET A 299 5.11 11.85 -25.87
C MET A 299 4.09 12.29 -24.81
N ALA A 300 3.18 13.20 -25.19
CA ALA A 300 2.30 13.88 -24.24
C ALA A 300 1.38 12.92 -23.48
N GLU A 301 0.82 11.91 -24.16
CA GLU A 301 -0.11 10.95 -23.55
C GLU A 301 0.61 9.94 -22.65
N GLU A 302 1.78 9.46 -23.04
CA GLU A 302 2.60 8.55 -22.22
C GLU A 302 3.08 9.24 -20.94
N ARG A 303 3.46 10.52 -21.06
CA ARG A 303 3.79 11.38 -19.91
C ARG A 303 2.59 11.61 -19.00
N ARG A 304 1.39 11.81 -19.57
CA ARG A 304 0.13 11.91 -18.81
C ARG A 304 -0.14 10.62 -18.04
N ILE A 305 0.02 9.45 -18.67
CA ILE A 305 -0.13 8.14 -18.03
C ILE A 305 0.80 8.03 -16.82
N LEU A 306 2.09 8.35 -16.97
CA LEU A 306 3.07 8.28 -15.87
C LEU A 306 2.80 9.29 -14.73
N THR A 307 2.12 10.39 -15.05
CA THR A 307 1.82 11.44 -14.08
C THR A 307 0.51 11.16 -13.34
N GLU A 308 -0.52 10.72 -14.03
CA GLU A 308 -1.91 10.64 -13.55
C GLU A 308 -2.41 9.21 -13.34
N ASP A 309 -1.97 8.24 -14.13
CA ASP A 309 -2.54 6.87 -14.14
C ASP A 309 -1.72 5.90 -13.28
N CYS A 310 -0.69 6.38 -12.59
CA CYS A 310 0.13 5.58 -11.66
C CYS A 310 -0.34 5.69 -10.21
N TYR A 311 -0.21 4.61 -9.45
CA TYR A 311 -0.29 4.59 -7.99
C TYR A 311 0.88 3.78 -7.43
N VAL A 312 1.89 4.48 -6.90
CA VAL A 312 3.20 3.87 -6.55
C VAL A 312 3.80 3.19 -7.79
N ASP A 313 3.93 1.85 -7.76
CA ASP A 313 4.51 0.99 -8.78
C ASP A 313 3.47 0.44 -9.77
N ASP A 314 2.19 0.57 -9.48
CA ASP A 314 1.10 0.12 -10.37
C ASP A 314 0.74 1.23 -11.38
N ILE A 315 0.60 0.87 -12.65
CA ILE A 315 0.14 1.76 -13.73
C ILE A 315 -1.17 1.21 -14.28
N LEU A 316 -2.26 1.98 -14.21
CA LEU A 316 -3.58 1.55 -14.65
C LEU A 316 -4.14 2.56 -15.64
N THR A 317 -4.12 2.21 -16.92
CA THR A 317 -4.61 3.09 -17.99
C THR A 317 -5.58 2.36 -18.92
N SER A 318 -6.29 3.12 -19.75
CA SER A 318 -7.25 2.58 -20.70
C SER A 318 -7.38 3.48 -21.93
N HIS A 319 -7.78 2.89 -23.06
CA HIS A 319 -7.98 3.60 -24.32
C HIS A 319 -9.12 2.95 -25.15
N ASP A 320 -9.78 3.72 -26.02
CA ASP A 320 -10.92 3.24 -26.82
C ASP A 320 -10.48 2.43 -28.06
N ASP A 321 -9.20 2.52 -28.41
CA ASP A 321 -8.56 1.77 -29.50
C ASP A 321 -7.40 0.93 -28.96
N LEU A 322 -7.45 -0.38 -29.21
CA LEU A 322 -6.50 -1.36 -28.71
C LEU A 322 -5.09 -1.16 -29.28
N GLN A 323 -4.96 -0.80 -30.56
CA GLN A 323 -3.65 -0.58 -31.19
C GLN A 323 -2.95 0.65 -30.62
N THR A 324 -3.72 1.70 -30.32
CA THR A 324 -3.21 2.89 -29.65
C THR A 324 -2.82 2.59 -28.21
N LEU A 325 -3.61 1.77 -27.47
CA LEU A 325 -3.22 1.31 -26.14
C LEU A 325 -1.87 0.60 -26.16
N PHE A 326 -1.65 -0.32 -27.11
CA PHE A 326 -0.36 -1.00 -27.28
C PHE A 326 0.80 -0.01 -27.50
N ARG A 327 0.65 0.94 -28.43
CA ARG A 327 1.68 1.96 -28.68
C ARG A 327 1.98 2.81 -27.44
N LEU A 328 0.94 3.20 -26.69
CA LEU A 328 1.09 3.94 -25.44
C LEU A 328 1.85 3.12 -24.39
N THR A 329 1.57 1.82 -24.26
CA THR A 329 2.32 0.96 -23.33
C THR A 329 3.79 0.81 -23.70
N GLU A 330 4.11 0.73 -25.00
CA GLU A 330 5.50 0.71 -25.48
C GLU A 330 6.22 2.04 -25.23
N GLY A 331 5.55 3.17 -25.48
CA GLY A 331 6.12 4.49 -25.20
C GLY A 331 6.32 4.75 -23.70
N VAL A 332 5.42 4.26 -22.85
CA VAL A 332 5.60 4.29 -21.38
C VAL A 332 6.82 3.47 -20.96
N GLU A 333 7.02 2.27 -21.53
CA GLU A 333 8.23 1.46 -21.30
C GLU A 333 9.50 2.19 -21.74
N GLU A 334 9.47 2.86 -22.89
CA GLU A 334 10.60 3.65 -23.40
C GLU A 334 11.01 4.76 -22.44
N ILE A 335 10.04 5.55 -21.97
CA ILE A 335 10.27 6.63 -20.99
C ILE A 335 10.87 6.04 -19.71
N LEU A 336 10.22 5.03 -19.13
CA LEU A 336 10.67 4.42 -17.88
C LEU A 336 12.09 3.86 -17.97
N LYS A 337 12.41 3.20 -19.08
CA LYS A 337 13.73 2.62 -19.33
C LYS A 337 14.83 3.68 -19.30
N ALA A 338 14.57 4.89 -19.79
CA ALA A 338 15.55 5.98 -19.76
C ALA A 338 15.92 6.44 -18.35
N GLY A 339 15.04 6.24 -17.36
CA GLY A 339 15.30 6.51 -15.94
C GLY A 339 15.84 5.31 -15.15
N GLY A 340 16.06 4.17 -15.82
CA GLY A 340 16.47 2.91 -15.17
C GLY A 340 15.32 2.10 -14.57
N PHE A 341 14.07 2.47 -14.82
CA PHE A 341 12.90 1.71 -14.39
C PHE A 341 12.62 0.57 -15.38
N SER A 342 12.02 -0.51 -14.88
CA SER A 342 11.63 -1.66 -15.70
C SER A 342 10.25 -2.13 -15.32
N LEU A 343 9.40 -2.41 -16.30
CA LEU A 343 8.07 -2.96 -16.09
C LEU A 343 8.11 -4.49 -16.14
N LYS A 344 7.25 -5.12 -15.35
CA LYS A 344 6.84 -6.50 -15.61
C LYS A 344 5.94 -6.52 -16.85
N PRO A 345 5.73 -7.68 -17.51
CA PRO A 345 4.85 -7.74 -18.67
C PRO A 345 3.46 -7.19 -18.34
N TRP A 346 2.94 -6.37 -19.25
CA TRP A 346 1.62 -5.78 -19.13
C TRP A 346 0.53 -6.85 -19.05
N VAL A 347 -0.56 -6.52 -18.37
CA VAL A 347 -1.82 -7.24 -18.44
C VAL A 347 -2.77 -6.39 -19.27
N LEU A 348 -3.26 -6.94 -20.38
CA LEU A 348 -4.15 -6.24 -21.29
C LEU A 348 -5.52 -6.91 -21.37
N THR A 349 -6.56 -6.13 -21.64
CA THR A 349 -7.89 -6.65 -21.97
C THR A 349 -7.79 -7.75 -23.03
N GLY A 350 -8.52 -8.85 -22.83
CA GLY A 350 -8.54 -10.01 -23.71
C GLY A 350 -7.40 -11.01 -23.50
N GLN A 351 -6.41 -10.74 -22.63
CA GLN A 351 -5.31 -11.68 -22.34
C GLN A 351 -5.57 -12.51 -21.07
N SER A 352 -5.11 -13.77 -21.04
CA SER A 352 -5.10 -14.59 -19.83
C SER A 352 -3.75 -14.42 -19.10
N GLY A 353 -3.63 -13.36 -18.30
CA GLY A 353 -2.44 -13.12 -17.46
C GLY A 353 -1.35 -12.25 -18.12
N ARG A 354 -0.18 -12.21 -17.48
CA ARG A 354 0.99 -11.43 -17.92
C ARG A 354 1.75 -12.21 -18.99
N ILE A 355 1.58 -11.87 -20.27
CA ILE A 355 2.28 -12.54 -21.38
C ILE A 355 3.50 -11.69 -21.76
N GLY A 356 4.71 -12.26 -21.62
CA GLY A 356 5.94 -11.63 -22.12
C GLY A 356 5.96 -11.55 -23.65
N LYS A 357 6.84 -10.72 -24.23
CA LYS A 357 7.04 -10.69 -25.69
C LYS A 357 7.32 -12.10 -26.22
N PRO A 358 6.85 -12.49 -27.43
CA PRO A 358 6.98 -13.86 -27.95
C PRO A 358 8.42 -14.41 -28.02
N ALA A 359 9.44 -13.55 -27.94
CA ALA A 359 10.85 -13.93 -27.99
C ALA A 359 11.44 -14.45 -26.67
N ASP A 360 10.77 -14.27 -25.52
CA ASP A 360 11.30 -14.66 -24.19
C ASP A 360 10.82 -16.05 -23.72
N LEU A 361 10.07 -16.76 -24.57
CA LEU A 361 9.49 -18.08 -24.29
C LEU A 361 10.50 -19.23 -24.28
N SER A 362 11.78 -19.00 -24.59
CA SER A 362 12.76 -20.08 -24.67
C SER A 362 13.56 -20.35 -23.39
N ASN A 363 13.39 -19.59 -22.30
CA ASN A 363 14.24 -19.77 -21.10
C ASN A 363 13.57 -19.66 -19.72
N VAL A 364 12.23 -19.64 -19.62
CA VAL A 364 11.59 -19.82 -18.31
C VAL A 364 11.59 -21.30 -17.96
N ARG A 365 12.72 -21.80 -17.46
CA ARG A 365 12.74 -23.06 -16.72
C ARG A 365 11.79 -22.89 -15.55
N SER A 366 10.71 -23.67 -15.57
CA SER A 366 9.85 -23.95 -14.42
C SER A 366 10.71 -24.53 -13.28
N THR A 367 11.32 -23.67 -12.49
CA THR A 367 11.74 -24.04 -11.15
C THR A 367 10.48 -23.95 -10.30
N ASP A 368 9.85 -25.09 -10.04
CA ASP A 368 8.90 -25.25 -8.95
C ASP A 368 9.66 -25.16 -7.62
N PRO A 369 9.57 -24.09 -6.82
CA PRO A 369 9.58 -24.27 -5.39
C PRO A 369 8.18 -24.80 -5.01
N LYS A 370 8.13 -26.02 -4.45
CA LYS A 370 6.99 -26.52 -3.68
C LYS A 370 6.71 -25.55 -2.52
N THR A 371 6.05 -24.45 -2.81
CA THR A 371 5.59 -23.50 -1.82
C THR A 371 4.19 -23.94 -1.45
N LEU A 372 4.00 -24.30 -0.18
CA LEU A 372 2.73 -24.75 0.38
C LEU A 372 1.65 -23.74 0.01
N ILE A 373 0.74 -24.10 -0.90
CA ILE A 373 -0.33 -23.19 -1.32
C ILE A 373 -1.28 -23.04 -0.14
N LEU A 374 -1.24 -21.89 0.52
CA LEU A 374 -2.17 -21.61 1.63
C LEU A 374 -3.57 -21.38 1.07
N PRO A 375 -4.61 -21.80 1.79
CA PRO A 375 -5.92 -21.99 1.18
C PRO A 375 -6.69 -20.67 0.89
N ASN A 376 -6.09 -19.50 1.16
CA ASN A 376 -6.56 -18.16 0.75
C ASN A 376 -5.55 -17.44 -0.19
N GLN A 377 -4.65 -18.17 -0.84
CA GLN A 377 -3.75 -17.59 -1.85
C GLN A 377 -4.49 -17.38 -3.17
N MET A 378 -4.27 -16.24 -3.80
CA MET A 378 -4.83 -16.03 -5.15
C MET A 378 -4.16 -16.96 -6.15
N ARG A 379 -4.93 -17.35 -7.16
CA ARG A 379 -4.44 -18.10 -8.31
C ARG A 379 -3.68 -17.17 -9.26
N ASP A 380 -2.72 -17.70 -10.00
CA ASP A 380 -1.88 -16.94 -10.94
C ASP A 380 -2.68 -16.23 -12.06
N GLU A 381 -3.92 -16.66 -12.30
CA GLU A 381 -4.84 -16.09 -13.30
C GLU A 381 -5.56 -14.82 -12.83
N GLU A 382 -5.60 -14.57 -11.51
CA GLU A 382 -6.31 -13.44 -10.92
C GLU A 382 -5.38 -12.23 -10.80
N ASN A 383 -5.64 -11.18 -11.58
CA ASN A 383 -4.89 -9.93 -11.48
C ASN A 383 -5.55 -8.98 -10.47
N LYS A 384 -4.77 -8.11 -9.83
CA LYS A 384 -5.32 -7.03 -9.01
C LYS A 384 -5.15 -5.68 -9.67
N ALA A 385 -6.22 -4.88 -9.64
CA ALA A 385 -6.24 -3.46 -9.97
C ALA A 385 -6.37 -2.67 -8.66
N LEU A 386 -5.24 -2.29 -8.06
CA LEU A 386 -5.18 -1.53 -6.81
C LEU A 386 -6.06 -2.10 -5.68
N GLY A 387 -6.05 -3.43 -5.52
CA GLY A 387 -6.82 -4.13 -4.48
C GLY A 387 -8.18 -4.68 -4.92
N LEU A 388 -8.70 -4.28 -6.08
CA LEU A 388 -9.82 -4.93 -6.74
C LEU A 388 -9.34 -6.12 -7.58
N GLY A 389 -10.15 -7.16 -7.74
CA GLY A 389 -9.88 -8.23 -8.69
C GLY A 389 -10.13 -7.74 -10.12
N TYR A 390 -9.28 -8.13 -11.07
CA TYR A 390 -9.44 -7.82 -12.49
C TYR A 390 -9.29 -9.08 -13.33
N GLU A 391 -10.28 -9.34 -14.17
CA GLU A 391 -10.33 -10.46 -15.10
C GLU A 391 -10.13 -9.96 -16.52
N PRO A 392 -8.92 -10.01 -17.08
CA PRO A 392 -8.64 -9.35 -18.35
C PRO A 392 -9.36 -10.03 -19.52
N GLY A 393 -9.53 -11.35 -19.47
CA GLY A 393 -10.23 -12.10 -20.53
C GLY A 393 -11.70 -11.73 -20.71
N SER A 394 -12.39 -11.27 -19.65
CA SER A 394 -13.78 -10.81 -19.74
C SER A 394 -13.95 -9.30 -19.51
N ASP A 395 -12.83 -8.60 -19.29
CA ASP A 395 -12.75 -7.19 -18.92
C ASP A 395 -13.62 -6.80 -17.72
N LYS A 396 -13.60 -7.62 -16.66
CA LYS A 396 -14.44 -7.41 -15.46
C LYS A 396 -13.59 -7.07 -14.25
N LEU A 397 -14.01 -6.02 -13.54
CA LEU A 397 -13.55 -5.72 -12.19
C LEU A 397 -14.46 -6.38 -11.15
N ARG A 398 -13.84 -6.95 -10.13
CA ARG A 398 -14.50 -7.64 -9.01
C ARG A 398 -14.09 -6.99 -7.69
N VAL A 399 -15.06 -6.78 -6.80
CA VAL A 399 -14.77 -6.44 -5.41
C VAL A 399 -14.40 -7.74 -4.70
N LEU A 400 -13.24 -7.77 -4.06
CA LEU A 400 -12.79 -8.94 -3.31
C LEU A 400 -13.38 -8.90 -1.92
N THR A 401 -14.08 -9.97 -1.54
CA THR A 401 -14.82 -10.06 -0.28
C THR A 401 -14.38 -11.32 0.46
N SER A 402 -14.26 -11.22 1.78
CA SER A 402 -13.84 -12.36 2.62
C SER A 402 -14.54 -12.26 3.97
N VAL A 403 -15.31 -13.29 4.33
CA VAL A 403 -15.88 -13.42 5.68
C VAL A 403 -15.11 -14.49 6.43
N ASN A 404 -14.45 -14.11 7.52
CA ASN A 404 -13.61 -15.03 8.27
C ASN A 404 -13.55 -14.67 9.77
N PHE A 405 -14.15 -15.54 10.58
CA PHE A 405 -14.19 -15.40 12.05
C PHE A 405 -13.10 -16.20 12.78
N SER A 406 -12.22 -16.89 12.06
CA SER A 406 -11.16 -17.68 12.68
C SER A 406 -10.18 -16.81 13.48
N LYS A 407 -9.48 -17.43 14.44
CA LYS A 407 -8.47 -16.74 15.25
C LYS A 407 -7.37 -16.17 14.35
N ARG A 408 -6.73 -15.09 14.82
CA ARG A 408 -5.53 -14.57 14.18
C ARG A 408 -4.27 -15.08 14.87
N ARG A 409 -3.28 -15.49 14.08
CA ARG A 409 -1.90 -15.70 14.55
C ARG A 409 -1.02 -14.66 13.87
N GLY A 410 -0.68 -13.60 14.60
CA GLY A 410 -0.09 -12.39 14.00
C GLY A 410 -1.09 -11.70 13.07
N LYS A 411 -0.71 -11.46 11.81
CA LYS A 411 -1.58 -10.84 10.79
C LYS A 411 -2.47 -11.85 10.03
N MET A 412 -2.29 -13.15 10.22
CA MET A 412 -2.99 -14.20 9.48
C MET A 412 -4.24 -14.67 10.21
N ARG A 413 -5.32 -14.95 9.47
CA ARG A 413 -6.42 -15.81 9.90
C ARG A 413 -5.97 -17.28 9.83
N THR A 414 -6.38 -18.09 10.80
CA THR A 414 -5.99 -19.50 10.86
C THR A 414 -6.93 -20.43 10.09
N GLY A 415 -8.15 -19.97 9.80
CA GLY A 415 -9.16 -20.71 9.04
C GLY A 415 -9.38 -20.13 7.65
N LEU A 416 -10.09 -20.90 6.83
CA LEU A 416 -10.53 -20.54 5.49
C LEU A 416 -11.56 -19.42 5.50
N ASP A 417 -11.62 -18.67 4.39
CA ASP A 417 -12.71 -17.73 4.15
C ASP A 417 -14.00 -18.52 3.90
N LEU A 418 -15.08 -18.09 4.53
CA LEU A 418 -16.36 -18.77 4.50
C LEU A 418 -17.05 -18.57 3.15
N ARG A 419 -17.66 -19.63 2.62
CA ARG A 419 -18.60 -19.54 1.50
C ARG A 419 -19.95 -19.01 2.00
N GLU A 420 -20.75 -18.47 1.09
CA GLU A 420 -22.07 -17.89 1.40
C GLU A 420 -22.95 -18.82 2.25
N ASN A 421 -23.01 -20.10 1.88
CA ASN A 421 -23.79 -21.14 2.57
C ASN A 421 -23.22 -21.53 3.95
N GLU A 422 -21.96 -21.21 4.23
CA GLU A 422 -21.28 -21.52 5.49
C GLU A 422 -21.38 -20.37 6.51
N ILE A 423 -21.68 -19.15 6.06
CA ILE A 423 -21.69 -17.94 6.90
C ILE A 423 -22.65 -18.12 8.08
N ARG A 424 -23.90 -18.54 7.83
CA ARG A 424 -24.91 -18.62 8.90
C ARG A 424 -24.51 -19.62 9.99
N GLY A 425 -24.05 -20.81 9.59
CA GLY A 425 -23.66 -21.87 10.53
C GLY A 425 -22.32 -21.61 11.24
N SER A 426 -21.43 -20.84 10.61
CA SER A 426 -20.08 -20.54 11.14
C SER A 426 -19.99 -19.17 11.82
N THR A 427 -21.10 -18.42 11.87
CA THR A 427 -21.15 -17.13 12.59
C THR A 427 -21.12 -17.38 14.10
N PRO A 428 -20.17 -16.78 14.83
CA PRO A 428 -20.00 -17.03 16.26
C PRO A 428 -21.24 -16.74 17.11
N ASP A 429 -21.34 -17.46 18.23
CA ASP A 429 -22.36 -17.29 19.27
C ASP A 429 -21.68 -17.17 20.65
N PRO A 430 -21.63 -15.98 21.26
CA PRO A 430 -22.18 -14.72 20.75
C PRO A 430 -21.36 -14.11 19.61
N LEU A 431 -22.02 -13.37 18.72
CA LEU A 431 -21.37 -12.45 17.79
C LEU A 431 -21.24 -11.08 18.48
N THR A 432 -20.04 -10.48 18.46
CA THR A 432 -19.80 -9.17 19.09
C THR A 432 -19.72 -8.04 18.06
N ARG A 433 -19.87 -6.78 18.53
CA ARG A 433 -19.72 -5.57 17.69
C ARG A 433 -18.34 -5.52 17.03
N ARG A 434 -17.27 -5.82 17.78
CA ARG A 434 -15.90 -5.86 17.27
C ARG A 434 -15.74 -6.88 16.14
N MET A 435 -16.36 -8.05 16.27
CA MET A 435 -16.28 -9.11 15.26
C MET A 435 -17.02 -8.72 13.98
N LEU A 436 -18.24 -8.18 14.11
CA LEU A 436 -19.00 -7.69 12.96
C LEU A 436 -18.25 -6.54 12.26
N LEU A 437 -17.75 -5.56 13.02
CA LEU A 437 -16.99 -4.44 12.45
C LEU A 437 -15.77 -4.93 11.68
N SER A 438 -15.05 -5.92 12.23
CA SER A 438 -13.88 -6.48 11.54
C SER A 438 -14.21 -7.10 10.18
N GLN A 439 -15.43 -7.62 9.97
CA GLN A 439 -15.83 -8.15 8.66
C GLN A 439 -16.24 -7.00 7.73
N ILE A 440 -17.09 -6.07 8.21
CA ILE A 440 -17.58 -4.94 7.40
C ILE A 440 -16.44 -4.00 6.97
N ALA A 441 -15.52 -3.68 7.89
CA ALA A 441 -14.37 -2.83 7.61
C ALA A 441 -13.30 -3.52 6.74
N GLY A 442 -13.34 -4.85 6.63
CA GLY A 442 -12.49 -5.59 5.70
C GLY A 442 -12.90 -5.42 4.23
N PHE A 443 -14.08 -4.86 3.97
CA PHE A 443 -14.64 -4.69 2.65
C PHE A 443 -14.01 -3.49 1.92
N TYR A 444 -13.07 -3.79 1.02
CA TYR A 444 -12.31 -2.80 0.26
C TYR A 444 -13.05 -2.40 -1.03
N ASP A 445 -13.72 -1.24 -1.00
CA ASP A 445 -14.48 -0.69 -2.13
C ASP A 445 -14.12 0.79 -2.39
N PRO A 446 -12.95 1.07 -2.99
CA PRO A 446 -12.41 2.43 -3.13
C PRO A 446 -13.19 3.33 -4.11
N ILE A 447 -14.02 2.75 -4.99
CA ILE A 447 -14.80 3.49 -5.99
C ILE A 447 -16.31 3.44 -5.74
N GLY A 448 -16.78 2.60 -4.81
CA GLY A 448 -18.17 2.56 -4.34
C GLY A 448 -19.08 1.58 -5.09
N LEU A 449 -18.54 0.56 -5.75
CA LEU A 449 -19.33 -0.40 -6.56
C LEU A 449 -20.27 -1.25 -5.71
N ALA A 450 -19.86 -1.59 -4.49
CA ALA A 450 -20.60 -2.45 -3.58
C ALA A 450 -20.99 -1.69 -2.30
N SER A 451 -21.03 -0.36 -2.38
CA SER A 451 -21.49 0.52 -1.32
C SER A 451 -22.89 0.17 -0.80
N PRO A 452 -23.90 -0.18 -1.62
CA PRO A 452 -25.21 -0.58 -1.09
C PRO A 452 -25.15 -1.79 -0.15
N ALA A 453 -24.29 -2.78 -0.44
CA ALA A 453 -24.09 -3.94 0.43
C ALA A 453 -23.32 -3.54 1.70
N LYS A 454 -22.20 -2.82 1.55
CA LYS A 454 -21.39 -2.34 2.68
C LYS A 454 -22.18 -1.48 3.67
N GLN A 455 -23.05 -0.58 3.17
CA GLN A 455 -23.84 0.33 3.99
C GLN A 455 -24.84 -0.40 4.90
N ARG A 456 -25.41 -1.53 4.46
CA ARG A 456 -26.25 -2.36 5.35
C ARG A 456 -25.47 -2.81 6.59
N GLY A 457 -24.24 -3.28 6.40
CA GLY A 457 -23.35 -3.66 7.51
C GLY A 457 -22.99 -2.48 8.41
N ALA A 458 -22.71 -1.31 7.83
CA ALA A 458 -22.45 -0.09 8.59
C ALA A 458 -23.64 0.37 9.43
N MET A 459 -24.86 0.31 8.88
CA MET A 459 -26.10 0.61 9.59
C MET A 459 -26.29 -0.33 10.79
N LEU A 460 -26.04 -1.63 10.60
CA LEU A 460 -26.11 -2.61 11.69
C LEU A 460 -25.09 -2.33 12.81
N ILE A 461 -23.87 -1.90 12.47
CA ILE A 461 -22.90 -1.46 13.46
C ILE A 461 -23.41 -0.25 14.24
N ARG A 462 -23.92 0.78 13.55
CA ARG A 462 -24.51 1.97 14.20
C ARG A 462 -25.66 1.57 15.13
N GLU A 463 -26.61 0.75 14.66
CA GLU A 463 -27.72 0.25 15.47
C GLU A 463 -27.23 -0.50 16.71
N SER A 464 -26.20 -1.33 16.57
CA SER A 464 -25.66 -2.11 17.69
C SER A 464 -25.12 -1.24 18.83
N PHE A 465 -24.51 -0.10 18.52
CA PHE A 465 -24.04 0.85 19.52
C PHE A 465 -25.17 1.65 20.16
N GLN A 466 -26.21 1.98 19.39
CA GLN A 466 -27.40 2.66 19.91
C GLN A 466 -28.18 1.77 20.88
N GLU A 467 -28.27 0.46 20.61
CA GLU A 467 -28.88 -0.51 21.49
C GLU A 467 -28.09 -0.64 22.81
N ALA A 468 -26.76 -0.81 22.72
CA ALA A 468 -25.89 -0.93 23.89
C ALA A 468 -25.98 0.30 24.81
N GLY A 469 -26.03 1.50 24.24
CA GLY A 469 -26.09 2.75 25.01
C GLY A 469 -27.41 2.99 25.74
N ARG A 470 -28.46 2.21 25.45
CA ARG A 470 -29.72 2.21 26.22
C ARG A 470 -29.64 1.33 27.46
N ASP A 471 -28.89 0.23 27.36
CA ASP A 471 -28.86 -0.84 28.37
C ASP A 471 -27.64 -0.73 29.30
N HIS A 472 -26.57 -0.06 28.86
CA HIS A 472 -25.32 0.09 29.61
C HIS A 472 -24.99 1.54 29.94
N SER A 473 -24.63 1.78 31.20
CA SER A 473 -24.03 3.04 31.66
C SER A 473 -22.55 3.18 31.26
N SER A 474 -21.90 2.06 30.93
CA SER A 474 -20.54 2.00 30.41
C SER A 474 -20.51 2.32 28.92
N LYS A 475 -19.44 3.00 28.47
CA LYS A 475 -19.20 3.29 27.05
C LYS A 475 -18.45 2.19 26.31
N ASP A 476 -17.83 1.26 27.02
CA ASP A 476 -17.05 0.18 26.43
C ASP A 476 -17.92 -1.07 26.23
N THR A 477 -18.50 -1.20 25.04
CA THR A 477 -19.46 -2.27 24.67
C THR A 477 -19.00 -3.08 23.45
N TRP A 478 -17.73 -2.97 23.09
CA TRP A 478 -17.16 -3.55 21.86
C TRP A 478 -17.24 -5.07 21.82
N ASP A 479 -17.03 -5.71 22.96
CA ASP A 479 -16.94 -7.16 23.12
C ASP A 479 -18.22 -7.77 23.70
N ASP A 480 -19.25 -6.94 23.96
CA ASP A 480 -20.56 -7.42 24.37
C ASP A 480 -21.30 -8.11 23.20
N PRO A 481 -22.14 -9.12 23.49
CA PRO A 481 -22.99 -9.76 22.49
C PRO A 481 -23.91 -8.78 21.76
N LEU A 482 -24.14 -9.02 20.47
CA LEU A 482 -25.23 -8.42 19.72
C LEU A 482 -26.57 -9.04 20.14
N SER A 483 -27.65 -8.28 20.12
CA SER A 483 -28.99 -8.86 20.28
C SER A 483 -29.29 -9.89 19.18
N PRO A 484 -30.19 -10.85 19.45
CA PRO A 484 -30.62 -11.83 18.45
C PRO A 484 -31.07 -11.20 17.14
N ARG A 485 -31.78 -10.06 17.21
CA ARG A 485 -32.24 -9.29 16.04
C ARG A 485 -31.07 -8.81 15.18
N ILE A 486 -30.10 -8.12 15.80
CA ILE A 486 -28.96 -7.57 15.06
C ILE A 486 -28.04 -8.68 14.55
N ARG A 487 -27.86 -9.75 15.32
CA ARG A 487 -27.08 -10.92 14.89
C ARG A 487 -27.68 -11.60 13.66
N GLU A 488 -28.99 -11.81 13.63
CA GLU A 488 -29.66 -12.39 12.46
C GLU A 488 -29.56 -11.48 11.23
N ALA A 489 -29.78 -10.18 11.41
CA ALA A 489 -29.60 -9.21 10.33
C ALA A 489 -28.14 -9.15 9.84
N ALA A 490 -27.17 -9.29 10.74
CA ALA A 490 -25.75 -9.35 10.39
C ALA A 490 -25.40 -10.60 9.57
N GLN A 491 -25.95 -11.77 9.92
CA GLN A 491 -25.78 -12.98 9.10
C GLN A 491 -26.30 -12.78 7.68
N SER A 492 -27.51 -12.23 7.54
CA SER A 492 -28.09 -11.92 6.23
C SER A 492 -27.27 -10.88 5.47
N SER A 493 -26.81 -9.82 6.14
CA SER A 493 -25.97 -8.80 5.52
C SER A 493 -24.63 -9.36 5.04
N LEU A 494 -24.01 -10.25 5.80
CA LEU A 494 -22.73 -10.87 5.42
C LEU A 494 -22.90 -11.89 4.29
N SER A 495 -24.02 -12.60 4.20
CA SER A 495 -24.32 -13.50 3.07
C SER A 495 -24.61 -12.75 1.77
N ASN A 496 -25.14 -11.53 1.84
CA ASN A 496 -25.40 -10.69 0.67
C ASN A 496 -24.17 -9.89 0.18
N MET A 497 -23.03 -10.01 0.88
CA MET A 497 -21.74 -9.40 0.52
C MET A 497 -20.86 -10.42 -0.19
#